data_AF-A0A0X1RX14-F1
#
_entry.id   AF-A0A0X1RX14-F1
#
_cell.length_a   1.000
_cell.length_b   1.000
_cell.length_c   1.000
_cell.angle_alpha   90.00
_cell.angle_beta   90.00
_cell.angle_gamma   90.00
#
_symmetry.space_group_name_H-M   'P 1'
#
loop_
_entity.id
_entity.type
_entity.pdbx_description
1 polymer ?
#
loop_
_entity_poly.entity_id
_entity_poly.type
_entity_poly.pdbx_seq_one_letter_code
_entity_poly.pdbx_strand_id
1 'polypeptide(L)'
;MLKELTTTLYLECDRSYERFMNIREQQQDADFYTEVKPYADEVHAKLKKWKELSKQFIETNHPKYLHMSQVEHASDAMEQFVVQSFYVKTSKKRFIQSIQSTKFTFETYLRTLEEVQHDSRKKDS
;
A
#
# COMPACT_ATOMS: atom_id res chain seq x y z
N MET A 1 10.14 3.85 -11.44
CA MET A 1 8.94 4.55 -10.92
C MET A 1 7.87 3.61 -10.36
N LEU A 2 7.11 2.84 -11.16
CA LEU A 2 6.01 2.01 -10.63
C LEU A 2 6.47 0.96 -9.60
N LYS A 3 7.55 0.22 -9.90
CA LYS A 3 8.14 -0.76 -8.95
C LYS A 3 8.55 -0.11 -7.63
N GLU A 4 9.27 1.00 -7.69
CA GLU A 4 9.72 1.76 -6.51
C GLU A 4 8.56 2.26 -5.66
N LEU A 5 7.48 2.73 -6.31
CA LEU A 5 6.28 3.20 -5.63
C LEU A 5 5.55 2.04 -4.94
N THR A 6 5.39 0.90 -5.63
CA THR A 6 4.83 -0.32 -5.03
C THR A 6 5.68 -0.80 -3.84
N THR A 7 7.01 -0.78 -3.94
CA THR A 7 7.92 -1.13 -2.83
C THR A 7 7.78 -0.15 -1.67
N THR A 8 7.67 1.14 -1.94
CA THR A 8 7.49 2.17 -0.91
C THR A 8 6.19 1.96 -0.15
N LEU A 9 5.08 1.68 -0.85
CA LEU A 9 3.79 1.40 -0.23
C LEU A 9 3.78 0.06 0.52
N TYR A 10 4.47 -0.95 -0.01
CA TYR A 10 4.68 -2.22 0.70
C TYR A 10 5.38 -2.02 2.04
N LEU A 11 6.44 -1.21 2.10
CA LEU A 11 7.16 -0.90 3.34
C LEU A 11 6.32 -0.06 4.31
N GLU A 12 5.42 0.77 3.79
CA GLU A 12 4.51 1.58 4.61
C GLU A 12 3.47 0.72 5.36
N CYS A 13 3.17 -0.49 4.89
CA CYS A 13 2.41 -1.48 5.67
C CYS A 13 3.12 -1.80 7.00
N ASP A 14 4.43 -2.02 6.96
CA ASP A 14 5.23 -2.35 8.15
C ASP A 14 5.36 -1.14 9.07
N ARG A 15 5.59 0.04 8.51
CA ARG A 15 5.60 1.30 9.29
C ARG A 15 4.28 1.57 10.00
N SER A 16 3.16 1.32 9.32
CA SER A 16 1.83 1.46 9.92
C SER A 16 1.61 0.47 11.06
N TYR A 17 2.09 -0.77 10.90
CA TYR A 17 2.06 -1.76 11.97
C TYR A 17 2.91 -1.34 13.18
N GLU A 18 4.17 -0.95 12.97
CA GLU A 18 5.09 -0.53 14.02
C GLU A 18 4.56 0.69 14.78
N ARG A 19 4.11 1.71 14.05
CA ARG A 19 3.50 2.90 14.63
C ARG A 19 2.30 2.54 15.51
N PHE A 20 1.41 1.68 15.03
CA PHE A 20 0.26 1.23 15.81
C PHE A 20 0.65 0.47 17.08
N MET A 21 1.73 -0.31 17.05
CA MET A 21 2.22 -0.99 18.26
C MET A 21 2.80 0.02 19.27
N ASN A 22 3.58 0.99 18.79
CA ASN A 22 4.20 2.03 19.63
C ASN A 22 3.17 2.91 20.33
N ILE A 23 2.17 3.43 19.62
CA ILE A 23 1.16 4.32 20.22
C ILE A 23 0.31 3.58 21.28
N ARG A 24 0.10 2.27 21.12
CA ARG A 24 -0.61 1.45 22.11
C ARG A 24 0.21 1.18 23.35
N GLU A 25 1.53 1.09 23.21
CA GLU A 25 2.45 1.00 24.35
C GLU A 25 2.48 2.33 25.11
N GLN A 26 2.53 3.45 24.38
CA GLN A 26 2.55 4.81 24.95
C GLN A 26 1.18 5.27 25.48
N GLN A 27 0.09 4.63 25.06
CA GLN A 27 -1.30 4.97 25.39
C GLN A 27 -1.69 6.41 25.06
N GLN A 28 -1.08 6.96 24.00
CA GLN A 28 -1.30 8.34 23.57
C GLN A 28 -1.67 8.39 22.08
N ASP A 29 -2.77 9.06 21.77
CA ASP A 29 -3.16 9.35 20.39
C ASP A 29 -2.32 10.52 19.85
N ALA A 30 -2.02 10.50 18.55
CA ALA A 30 -1.30 11.59 17.89
C ALA A 30 -2.21 12.79 17.58
N ASP A 31 -1.62 13.98 17.45
CA ASP A 31 -2.37 15.16 17.04
C ASP A 31 -2.76 15.08 15.55
N PHE A 32 -4.03 15.36 15.25
CA PHE A 32 -4.54 15.21 13.89
C PHE A 32 -3.90 16.19 12.90
N TYR A 33 -3.67 17.45 13.29
CA TYR A 33 -3.25 18.49 12.37
C TYR A 33 -1.73 18.52 12.17
N THR A 34 -0.96 18.22 13.20
CA THR A 34 0.50 18.29 13.16
C THR A 34 1.17 16.96 12.81
N GLU A 35 0.50 15.83 13.04
CA GLU A 35 1.09 14.50 12.81
C GLU A 35 0.30 13.67 11.80
N VAL A 36 -1.00 13.44 12.07
CA VAL A 36 -1.79 12.48 11.27
C VAL A 36 -2.03 12.98 9.86
N LYS A 37 -2.54 14.21 9.70
CA LYS A 37 -2.90 14.77 8.41
C LYS A 37 -1.69 14.93 7.47
N PRO A 38 -0.56 15.54 7.88
CA PRO A 38 0.60 15.66 7.00
C PRO A 38 1.11 14.30 6.50
N TYR A 39 1.13 13.29 7.39
CA TYR A 39 1.56 11.96 7.04
C TYR A 39 0.58 11.27 6.08
N ALA A 40 -0.73 11.34 6.37
CA ALA A 40 -1.76 10.76 5.53
C ALA A 40 -1.79 11.41 4.14
N ASP A 41 -1.59 12.72 4.04
CA ASP A 41 -1.51 13.43 2.75
C ASP A 41 -0.32 12.94 1.91
N GLU A 42 0.84 12.69 2.54
CA GLU A 42 2.03 12.17 1.85
C GLU A 42 1.78 10.75 1.29
N VAL A 43 1.13 9.87 2.07
CA VAL A 43 0.80 8.51 1.61
C VAL A 43 -0.30 8.55 0.55
N HIS A 44 -1.31 9.40 0.71
CA HIS A 44 -2.39 9.57 -0.25
C HIS A 44 -1.86 10.01 -1.62
N ALA A 45 -0.89 10.94 -1.66
CA ALA A 45 -0.26 11.35 -2.92
C ALA A 45 0.42 10.18 -3.64
N LYS A 46 1.12 9.31 -2.88
CA LYS A 46 1.75 8.09 -3.42
C LYS A 46 0.70 7.11 -3.94
N LEU A 47 -0.37 6.87 -3.18
CA LEU A 47 -1.46 5.98 -3.56
C LEU A 47 -2.18 6.45 -4.82
N LYS A 48 -2.46 7.75 -4.93
CA LYS A 48 -3.05 8.35 -6.12
C LYS A 48 -2.17 8.11 -7.35
N LYS A 49 -0.86 8.36 -7.22
CA LYS A 49 0.07 8.15 -8.33
C LYS A 49 0.21 6.68 -8.69
N TRP A 50 0.20 5.80 -7.68
CA TRP A 50 0.27 4.36 -7.87
C TRP A 50 -0.95 3.85 -8.63
N LYS A 51 -2.16 4.23 -8.23
CA LYS A 51 -3.41 3.89 -8.95
C LYS A 51 -3.37 4.30 -10.42
N GLU A 52 -2.92 5.51 -10.72
CA GLU A 52 -2.79 6.00 -12.10
C GLU A 52 -1.83 5.15 -12.95
N LEU A 53 -0.62 4.90 -12.42
CA LEU A 53 0.38 4.09 -13.12
C LEU A 53 -0.05 2.62 -13.23
N SER A 54 -0.75 2.10 -12.23
CA SER A 54 -1.29 0.75 -12.22
C SER A 54 -2.34 0.54 -13.29
N LYS A 55 -3.23 1.51 -13.49
CA LYS A 55 -4.21 1.47 -14.57
C LYS A 55 -3.52 1.34 -15.93
N GLN A 56 -2.54 2.20 -16.22
CA GLN A 56 -1.77 2.15 -17.46
C GLN A 56 -1.04 0.81 -17.64
N PHE A 57 -0.42 0.30 -16.58
CA PHE A 57 0.28 -0.98 -16.59
C PHE A 57 -0.65 -2.15 -16.91
N ILE A 58 -1.81 -2.23 -16.26
CA ILE A 58 -2.78 -3.32 -16.42
C ILE A 58 -3.41 -3.27 -17.82
N GLU A 59 -3.75 -2.07 -18.32
CA GLU A 59 -4.30 -1.87 -19.66
C GLU A 59 -3.29 -2.23 -20.76
N THR A 60 -1.99 -2.02 -20.54
CA THR A 60 -0.95 -2.30 -21.54
C THR A 60 -0.51 -3.76 -21.54
N ASN A 61 -0.37 -4.37 -20.35
CA ASN A 61 0.28 -5.67 -20.21
C ASN A 61 -0.72 -6.82 -19.97
N HIS A 62 -1.98 -6.52 -19.67
CA HIS A 62 -3.05 -7.49 -19.39
C HIS A 62 -2.59 -8.66 -18.49
N PRO A 63 -2.02 -8.37 -17.31
CA PRO A 63 -1.49 -9.40 -16.43
C PRO A 63 -2.59 -10.37 -15.99
N LYS A 64 -2.27 -11.67 -15.94
CA LYS A 64 -3.24 -12.75 -15.71
C LYS A 64 -3.88 -12.72 -14.31
N TYR A 65 -3.15 -12.25 -13.31
CA TYR A 65 -3.52 -12.38 -11.88
C TYR A 65 -3.61 -11.05 -11.14
N LEU A 66 -3.59 -9.93 -11.87
CA LEU A 66 -3.63 -8.59 -11.28
C LEU A 66 -4.69 -7.74 -11.97
N HIS A 67 -5.71 -7.36 -11.21
CA HIS A 67 -6.83 -6.55 -11.71
C HIS A 67 -6.93 -5.22 -10.95
N MET A 68 -7.50 -4.21 -11.60
CA MET A 68 -7.61 -2.86 -11.02
C MET A 68 -8.40 -2.84 -9.70
N SER A 69 -9.41 -3.71 -9.55
CA SER A 69 -10.18 -3.80 -8.30
C SER A 69 -9.31 -4.19 -7.10
N GLN A 70 -8.28 -5.01 -7.27
CA GLN A 70 -7.34 -5.36 -6.20
C GLN A 70 -6.48 -4.15 -5.81
N VAL A 71 -6.09 -3.34 -6.80
CA VAL A 71 -5.32 -2.10 -6.62
C VAL A 71 -6.16 -1.07 -5.87
N GLU A 72 -7.42 -0.88 -6.28
CA GLU A 72 -8.36 0.04 -5.62
C GLU A 72 -8.60 -0.37 -4.16
N HIS A 73 -8.95 -1.64 -3.91
CA HIS A 73 -9.18 -2.12 -2.54
C HIS A 73 -7.94 -1.98 -1.65
N ALA A 74 -6.73 -2.28 -2.17
CA ALA A 74 -5.49 -2.11 -1.42
C ALA A 74 -5.22 -0.63 -1.11
N SER A 75 -5.46 0.26 -2.07
CA SER A 75 -5.33 1.70 -1.86
C SER A 75 -6.28 2.21 -0.78
N ASP A 76 -7.56 1.85 -0.85
CA ASP A 76 -8.57 2.34 0.09
C ASP A 76 -8.33 1.80 1.51
N ALA A 77 -7.96 0.52 1.62
CA ALA A 77 -7.56 -0.08 2.89
C ALA A 77 -6.36 0.65 3.51
N MET A 78 -5.37 0.99 2.69
CA MET A 78 -4.17 1.71 3.12
C MET A 78 -4.45 3.13 3.59
N GLU A 79 -5.28 3.89 2.88
CA GLU A 79 -5.73 5.21 3.34
C GLU A 79 -6.34 5.13 4.73
N GLN A 80 -7.14 4.09 4.99
CA GLN A 80 -7.75 3.88 6.30
C GLN A 80 -6.73 3.48 7.37
N PHE A 81 -5.92 2.44 7.13
CA PHE A 81 -5.04 1.94 8.18
C PHE A 81 -3.88 2.88 8.47
N VAL A 82 -3.44 3.71 7.51
CA VAL A 82 -2.43 4.74 7.78
C VAL A 82 -2.93 5.70 8.86
N VAL A 83 -4.15 6.20 8.74
CA VAL A 83 -4.77 7.08 9.75
C VAL A 83 -5.00 6.31 11.06
N GLN A 84 -5.56 5.10 10.99
CA GLN A 84 -5.85 4.30 12.18
C GLN A 84 -4.61 3.92 13.00
N SER A 85 -3.44 3.87 12.37
CA SER A 85 -2.17 3.57 13.04
C SER A 85 -1.77 4.61 14.09
N PHE A 86 -2.39 5.79 14.09
CA PHE A 86 -2.16 6.88 15.04
C PHE A 86 -3.12 6.89 16.23
N TYR A 87 -4.05 5.93 16.34
CA TYR A 87 -5.09 5.92 17.39
C TYR A 87 -5.16 4.62 18.19
N VAL A 88 -5.07 4.72 19.52
CA VAL A 88 -5.03 3.59 20.47
C VAL A 88 -6.31 2.77 20.41
N LYS A 89 -7.44 3.45 20.16
CA LYS A 89 -8.79 2.86 20.10
C LYS A 89 -9.02 1.97 18.86
N THR A 90 -8.10 1.97 17.89
CA THR A 90 -8.19 1.13 16.71
C THR A 90 -8.24 -0.36 17.09
N SER A 91 -9.15 -1.11 16.46
CA SER A 91 -9.28 -2.55 16.69
C SER A 91 -8.07 -3.31 16.13
N LYS A 92 -7.23 -3.85 17.01
CA LYS A 92 -6.00 -4.58 16.65
C LYS A 92 -6.24 -5.67 15.60
N LYS A 93 -7.28 -6.50 15.79
CA LYS A 93 -7.57 -7.61 14.86
C LYS A 93 -7.88 -7.09 13.45
N ARG A 94 -8.84 -6.16 13.32
CA ARG A 94 -9.24 -5.64 11.99
C ARG A 94 -8.11 -4.89 11.32
N PHE A 95 -7.35 -4.12 12.09
CA PHE A 95 -6.20 -3.39 11.61
C PHE A 95 -5.13 -4.31 11.01
N ILE A 96 -4.70 -5.33 11.75
CA ILE A 96 -3.70 -6.29 11.28
C ILE A 96 -4.18 -7.05 10.05
N GLN A 97 -5.45 -7.45 10.01
CA GLN A 97 -6.03 -8.14 8.84
C GLN A 97 -6.02 -7.26 7.59
N SER A 98 -6.33 -5.97 7.73
CA SER A 98 -6.28 -5.00 6.62
C SER A 98 -4.86 -4.81 6.09
N ILE A 99 -3.86 -4.68 6.99
CA ILE A 99 -2.45 -4.61 6.62
C ILE A 99 -2.01 -5.87 5.88
N GLN A 100 -2.31 -7.06 6.42
CA GLN A 100 -1.91 -8.33 5.81
C GLN A 100 -2.49 -8.51 4.41
N SER A 101 -3.78 -8.23 4.24
CA SER A 101 -4.45 -8.29 2.93
C SER A 101 -3.81 -7.33 1.92
N THR A 102 -3.54 -6.10 2.34
CA THR A 102 -2.94 -5.06 1.48
C THR A 102 -1.50 -5.42 1.11
N LYS A 103 -0.72 -5.90 2.08
CA LYS A 103 0.67 -6.33 1.89
C LYS A 103 0.75 -7.48 0.88
N PHE A 104 -0.15 -8.46 0.97
CA PHE A 104 -0.23 -9.55 -0.01
C PHE A 104 -0.54 -9.06 -1.43
N THR A 105 -1.42 -8.05 -1.59
CA THR A 105 -1.66 -7.43 -2.91
C THR A 105 -0.40 -6.80 -3.46
N PHE A 106 0.37 -6.06 -2.65
CA PHE A 106 1.64 -5.46 -3.12
C PHE A 106 2.69 -6.51 -3.48
N GLU A 107 2.81 -7.61 -2.72
CA GLU A 107 3.71 -8.71 -3.08
C GLU A 107 3.32 -9.36 -4.41
N THR A 108 2.03 -9.58 -4.62
CA THR A 108 1.50 -10.10 -5.88
C THR A 108 1.82 -9.15 -7.03
N TYR A 109 1.61 -7.84 -6.81
CA TYR A 109 1.94 -6.81 -7.78
C TYR A 109 3.43 -6.83 -8.15
N LEU A 110 4.33 -6.88 -7.16
CA LEU A 110 5.78 -6.91 -7.38
C LEU A 110 6.21 -8.13 -8.20
N ARG A 111 5.66 -9.32 -7.89
CA ARG A 111 5.91 -10.53 -8.68
C ARG A 111 5.43 -10.37 -10.13
N THR A 112 4.22 -9.84 -10.33
CA THR A 112 3.69 -9.59 -11.68
C THR A 112 4.54 -8.62 -12.49
N LEU A 113 5.10 -7.58 -11.86
CA LEU A 113 6.03 -6.67 -12.53
C LEU A 113 7.30 -7.39 -13.03
N GLU A 114 7.82 -8.33 -12.23
CA GLU A 114 9.02 -9.10 -12.57
C GLU A 114 8.76 -10.12 -13.68
N GLU A 115 7.60 -10.78 -13.65
CA GLU A 115 7.15 -11.69 -14.71
C GLU A 115 7.03 -10.97 -16.05
N VAL A 116 6.33 -9.83 -16.09
CA VAL A 116 6.17 -9.04 -17.32
C VAL A 116 7.52 -8.56 -17.85
N GLN A 117 8.42 -8.08 -16.98
CA GLN A 117 9.75 -7.64 -17.39
C GLN A 117 10.60 -8.81 -17.96
N HIS A 118 10.43 -10.02 -17.44
CA HIS A 118 11.09 -11.21 -17.97
C HIS A 118 10.56 -11.60 -19.35
N ASP A 119 9.24 -11.57 -19.54
CA ASP A 119 8.61 -11.91 -20.80
C ASP A 119 8.91 -10.91 -21.93
N SER A 120 9.04 -9.61 -21.61
CA SER A 120 9.48 -8.60 -22.58
C SER A 120 10.90 -8.88 -23.08
N ARG A 121 11.84 -9.21 -22.18
CA ARG A 121 13.24 -9.47 -22.55
C ARG A 121 13.44 -10.71 -23.44
N LYS A 122 12.58 -11.72 -23.30
CA LYS A 122 12.61 -12.92 -24.15
C LYS A 122 12.08 -12.69 -25.56
N LYS A 123 11.23 -11.68 -25.78
CA LYS A 123 10.69 -11.36 -27.12
C LYS A 123 11.69 -10.60 -28.00
N ASP A 124 12.66 -9.93 -27.37
CA ASP A 124 13.69 -9.13 -28.04
C ASP A 124 15.01 -9.89 -28.27
N SER A 125 15.10 -11.17 -27.87
CA SER A 125 16.26 -12.07 -28.05
C SER A 125 15.98 -13.15 -29.07
#